data_AF-A0AAD4RD71-F1
#
_entry.id   AF-A0AAD4RD71-F1
#
_cell.length_a   1.000
_cell.length_b   1.000
_cell.length_c   1.000
_cell.angle_alpha   90.00
_cell.angle_beta   90.00
_cell.angle_gamma   90.00
#
_symmetry.space_group_name_H-M   'P 1'
#
loop_
_entity.id
_entity.type
_entity.pdbx_description
1 polymer ?
#
loop_
_entity_poly.entity_id
_entity_poly.type
_entity_poly.pdbx_seq_one_letter_code
_entity_poly.pdbx_strand_id
1 'polypeptide(L)'
;MPDANESSCSNKVNNQHKWTRALWEPNAGVECNKSCVALSDVQGNNDHHLLLVDEGIEPNRLKLFKGLKQIAESVLSENPSSIVTFISDAGQTNTPTPCLAVACGSSLLIYRSVHMKPYYRYNVPQMDILSVETEIWNQHREGHITAATLFNGLKHIQMDYSMKQLSYQAQQLLTIESEETREQYANYVKDSSVPLSNTLITCMATIPRNMSQMSAVDVLIIGTESSIYFVDSQAYTVLHHTTISEAPVKILPIGYYDEEYRIIICTREHDVCVLRKNNKGEFVQYSIYVREYPFDVICCANQLVFATRKRRLIYFSVKGKRQNSVQFDAEITDIEQFYYEPKQYQGVLVAIGNEVRLYVDQFCVDTIRMDLPVEWIKFGKMGREEGVLVISTKGGGLCVKIFRRVAEIPKKSKTFVEQSLRERENPQLLHQIYQRDWFMIKYHTAKTFAELESGKTELLPTRDSEPIQCVFDVLGFGPRFKISVKVITATKLDQRQRWLCFVYNHLEYSMENRVIPVPMLTPNRWFTFSADVVCLNPEKQLQEKMKIVLSRVDWIRPIWMTSFQMPISEANMI
;
A
#
# COMPACT_ATOMS: atom_id res chain seq x y z
N MET A 1 -25.05 17.01 -48.17
CA MET A 1 -25.63 18.32 -47.76
C MET A 1 -27.08 18.11 -47.38
N PRO A 2 -27.55 18.59 -46.23
CA PRO A 2 -26.88 18.65 -44.92
C PRO A 2 -27.65 17.83 -43.86
N ASP A 3 -26.88 17.24 -42.94
CA ASP A 3 -27.34 16.62 -41.69
C ASP A 3 -27.66 17.70 -40.65
N ALA A 4 -28.75 17.51 -39.91
CA ALA A 4 -29.21 18.41 -38.86
C ALA A 4 -28.91 17.84 -37.46
N ASN A 5 -28.02 18.54 -36.75
CA ASN A 5 -28.04 18.83 -35.32
C ASN A 5 -28.29 17.68 -34.32
N GLU A 6 -27.21 17.00 -33.91
CA GLU A 6 -27.06 16.58 -32.51
C GLU A 6 -26.18 17.59 -31.78
N SER A 7 -26.79 18.35 -30.88
CA SER A 7 -26.12 19.30 -29.99
C SER A 7 -25.33 18.56 -28.92
N SER A 8 -24.05 18.32 -29.21
CA SER A 8 -23.06 17.86 -28.25
C SER A 8 -22.77 18.94 -27.19
N CYS A 9 -23.44 18.89 -26.04
CA CYS A 9 -22.92 19.50 -24.82
C CYS A 9 -21.78 18.64 -24.26
N SER A 10 -20.64 18.64 -24.94
CA SER A 10 -19.40 18.11 -24.42
C SER A 10 -18.88 19.07 -23.34
N ASN A 11 -19.23 18.84 -22.08
CA ASN A 11 -18.43 19.32 -20.97
C ASN A 11 -17.06 18.64 -21.07
N LYS A 12 -16.11 19.32 -21.73
CA LYS A 12 -14.69 19.01 -21.64
C LYS A 12 -14.27 19.18 -20.18
N VAL A 13 -14.47 18.16 -19.37
CA VAL A 13 -13.71 17.98 -18.13
C VAL A 13 -12.28 17.75 -18.60
N ASN A 14 -11.48 18.81 -18.59
CA ASN A 14 -10.05 18.74 -18.83
C ASN A 14 -9.47 17.75 -17.82
N ASN A 15 -9.27 16.50 -18.23
CA ASN A 15 -8.48 15.48 -17.52
C ASN A 15 -6.99 15.84 -17.64
N GLN A 16 -6.65 17.06 -17.24
CA GLN A 16 -5.28 17.45 -17.04
C GLN A 16 -4.80 16.73 -15.78
N HIS A 17 -3.82 15.83 -15.94
CA HIS A 17 -3.19 15.15 -14.81
C HIS A 17 -2.87 16.16 -13.71
N LYS A 18 -3.34 15.89 -12.48
CA LYS A 18 -3.18 16.77 -11.31
C LYS A 18 -1.70 16.88 -10.88
N TRP A 19 -0.91 15.88 -11.24
CA TRP A 19 0.51 15.76 -10.95
C TRP A 19 1.35 15.90 -12.22
N THR A 20 2.47 16.59 -12.12
CA THR A 20 3.53 16.59 -13.12
C THR A 20 4.71 15.79 -12.59
N ARG A 21 5.20 14.81 -13.35
CA ARG A 21 6.47 14.14 -13.03
C ARG A 21 7.62 15.12 -13.28
N ALA A 22 8.31 15.52 -12.22
CA ALA A 22 9.39 16.50 -12.31
C ALA A 22 10.74 15.81 -12.50
N LEU A 23 11.05 14.82 -11.66
CA LEU A 23 12.32 14.10 -11.68
C LEU A 23 12.09 12.60 -11.46
N TRP A 24 12.98 11.79 -12.03
CA TRP A 24 13.01 10.35 -11.84
C TRP A 24 14.42 9.84 -11.97
N GLU A 25 14.92 9.23 -10.91
CA GLU A 25 16.23 8.60 -10.85
C GLU A 25 16.06 7.15 -10.37
N PRO A 26 15.96 6.18 -11.30
CA PRO A 26 15.77 4.77 -10.94
C PRO A 26 17.00 4.17 -10.25
N ASN A 27 18.20 4.70 -10.55
CA ASN A 27 19.47 4.22 -10.02
C ASN A 27 19.98 5.08 -8.85
N ALA A 28 19.09 5.74 -8.10
CA ALA A 28 19.49 6.52 -6.94
C ALA A 28 20.11 5.61 -5.84
N GLY A 29 19.70 4.34 -5.77
CA GLY A 29 20.27 3.34 -4.88
C GLY A 29 20.13 3.71 -3.41
N VAL A 30 19.01 4.35 -3.05
CA VAL A 30 18.74 4.81 -1.68
C VAL A 30 17.79 3.85 -0.99
N GLU A 31 18.24 3.22 0.09
CA GLU A 31 17.39 2.39 0.95
C GLU A 31 17.20 3.12 2.28
N CYS A 32 15.97 3.48 2.63
CA CYS A 32 15.70 4.19 3.87
C CYS A 32 14.27 4.04 4.34
N ASN A 33 14.09 4.14 5.66
CA ASN A 33 12.78 4.23 6.27
C ASN A 33 12.22 5.66 6.19
N LYS A 34 10.89 5.81 6.12
CA LYS A 34 10.22 7.11 6.10
C LYS A 34 10.57 8.01 7.29
N SER A 35 10.79 7.43 8.47
CA SER A 35 11.21 8.17 9.67
C SER A 35 12.56 8.86 9.49
N CYS A 36 13.40 8.35 8.58
CA CYS A 36 14.71 8.87 8.23
C CYS A 36 14.67 9.79 6.99
N VAL A 37 13.51 10.37 6.67
CA VAL A 37 13.34 11.30 5.54
C VAL A 37 12.70 12.61 5.99
N ALA A 38 13.32 13.74 5.61
CA ALA A 38 12.81 15.07 5.90
C ALA A 38 12.94 16.01 4.69
N LEU A 39 12.04 16.99 4.63
CA LEU A 39 12.08 18.10 3.67
C LEU A 39 12.26 19.39 4.46
N SER A 40 13.36 20.11 4.24
CA SER A 40 13.67 21.30 5.04
C SER A 40 14.57 22.29 4.32
N ASP A 41 14.43 23.56 4.66
CA ASP A 41 15.27 24.64 4.16
C ASP A 41 16.51 24.78 5.04
N VAL A 42 17.54 23.99 4.77
CA VAL A 42 18.79 24.01 5.56
C VAL A 42 19.53 25.36 5.45
N GLN A 43 19.20 26.19 4.45
CA GLN A 43 19.91 27.45 4.15
C GLN A 43 19.18 28.71 4.65
N GLY A 44 17.89 28.61 4.96
CA GLY A 44 17.05 29.76 5.30
C GLY A 44 16.76 30.69 4.10
N ASN A 45 16.96 30.20 2.87
CA ASN A 45 16.77 30.95 1.63
C ASN A 45 15.49 30.55 0.87
N ASN A 46 14.59 29.83 1.54
CA ASN A 46 13.37 29.26 1.01
C ASN A 46 13.61 28.28 -0.17
N ASP A 47 14.77 27.61 -0.19
CA ASP A 47 15.11 26.52 -1.11
C ASP A 47 15.13 25.20 -0.34
N HIS A 48 13.96 24.55 -0.23
CA HIS A 48 13.83 23.32 0.54
C HIS A 48 14.61 22.17 -0.11
N HIS A 49 15.34 21.42 0.70
CA HIS A 49 16.15 20.29 0.27
C HIS A 49 15.61 18.98 0.82
N LEU A 50 15.89 17.89 0.09
CA LEU A 50 15.57 16.54 0.53
C LEU A 50 16.72 16.00 1.37
N LEU A 51 16.39 15.58 2.57
CA LEU A 51 17.29 14.99 3.55
C LEU A 51 16.86 13.54 3.75
N LEU A 52 17.80 12.62 3.61
CA LEU A 52 17.55 11.21 3.88
C LEU A 52 18.81 10.56 4.45
N VAL A 53 18.63 9.53 5.28
CA VAL A 53 19.73 8.65 5.64
C VAL A 53 19.64 7.39 4.82
N ASP A 54 20.71 7.07 4.11
CA ASP A 54 20.86 5.84 3.37
C ASP A 54 21.36 4.74 4.31
N GLU A 55 20.55 3.71 4.47
CA GLU A 55 20.76 2.51 5.30
C GLU A 55 21.26 1.32 4.46
N GLY A 56 21.36 1.46 3.12
CA GLY A 56 21.72 0.34 2.23
C GLY A 56 23.21 -0.06 2.26
N ILE A 57 24.10 0.82 2.72
CA ILE A 57 25.55 0.58 2.77
C ILE A 57 26.08 1.00 4.14
N GLU A 58 26.61 0.06 4.91
CA GLU A 58 27.31 0.37 6.16
C GLU A 58 28.70 0.99 5.87
N PRO A 59 29.09 2.09 6.55
CA PRO A 59 28.36 2.83 7.57
C PRO A 59 27.27 3.75 6.98
N ASN A 60 26.14 3.86 7.68
CA ASN A 60 24.99 4.67 7.25
C ASN A 60 25.37 6.12 6.98
N ARG A 61 24.76 6.70 5.93
CA ARG A 61 25.14 8.05 5.46
C ARG A 61 23.92 8.97 5.39
N LEU A 62 23.99 10.09 6.09
CA LEU A 62 23.08 11.21 5.91
C LEU A 62 23.40 11.93 4.61
N LYS A 63 22.48 11.94 3.65
CA LYS A 63 22.63 12.57 2.33
C LYS A 63 21.71 13.79 2.19
N LEU A 64 22.27 14.87 1.65
CA LEU A 64 21.55 16.09 1.26
C LEU A 64 21.36 16.13 -0.25
N PHE A 65 20.13 16.31 -0.71
CA PHE A 65 19.78 16.40 -2.11
C PHE A 65 19.19 17.77 -2.49
N LYS A 66 19.64 18.31 -3.62
CA LYS A 66 18.99 19.43 -4.31
C LYS A 66 18.39 18.91 -5.61
N GLY A 67 17.06 18.91 -5.70
CA GLY A 67 16.38 18.05 -6.64
C GLY A 67 16.66 16.59 -6.29
N LEU A 68 17.15 15.80 -7.25
CA LEU A 68 17.63 14.43 -7.02
C LEU A 68 19.16 14.29 -7.12
N LYS A 69 19.89 15.41 -7.14
CA LYS A 69 21.37 15.40 -7.11
C LYS A 69 21.88 15.54 -5.68
N GLN A 70 22.73 14.62 -5.26
CA GLN A 70 23.40 14.65 -3.96
C GLN A 70 24.43 15.80 -3.91
N ILE A 71 24.38 16.62 -2.87
CA ILE A 71 25.33 17.73 -2.63
C ILE A 71 26.31 17.41 -1.52
N ALA A 72 25.81 16.83 -0.42
CA ALA A 72 26.60 16.60 0.78
C ALA A 72 26.28 15.23 1.37
N GLU A 73 27.27 14.66 2.05
CA GLU A 73 27.14 13.43 2.84
C GLU A 73 27.78 13.60 4.21
N SER A 74 27.22 12.92 5.21
CA SER A 74 27.78 12.77 6.55
C SER A 74 27.72 11.31 6.95
N VAL A 75 28.82 10.75 7.45
CA VAL A 75 28.84 9.38 7.95
C VAL A 75 28.30 9.37 9.38
N LEU A 76 27.38 8.46 9.65
CA LEU A 76 26.82 8.25 10.98
C LEU A 76 27.57 7.11 11.69
N SER A 77 27.68 7.21 13.01
CA SER A 77 28.38 6.21 13.84
C SER A 77 27.54 4.99 14.18
N GLU A 78 26.22 5.16 14.26
CA GLU A 78 25.26 4.15 14.69
C GLU A 78 24.04 4.17 13.75
N ASN A 79 23.17 3.18 13.90
CA ASN A 79 21.95 3.09 13.12
C ASN A 79 20.98 4.23 13.49
N PRO A 80 20.52 5.00 12.49
CA PRO A 80 19.55 6.07 12.72
C PRO A 80 18.18 5.48 13.04
N SER A 81 17.41 6.16 13.89
CA SER A 81 16.01 5.78 14.17
C SER A 81 15.03 6.72 13.49
N SER A 82 15.34 8.02 13.50
CA SER A 82 14.51 9.04 12.85
C SER A 82 15.28 10.35 12.63
N ILE A 83 14.73 11.18 11.74
CA ILE A 83 15.23 12.51 11.42
C ILE A 83 14.07 13.50 11.56
N VAL A 84 14.31 14.61 12.24
CA VAL A 84 13.33 15.67 12.38
C VAL A 84 14.00 17.03 12.21
N THR A 85 13.26 17.96 11.62
CA THR A 85 13.68 19.35 11.44
C THR A 85 12.92 20.24 12.40
N PHE A 86 13.61 21.17 13.04
CA PHE A 86 13.05 22.01 14.10
C PHE A 86 13.66 23.41 14.08
N ILE A 87 12.91 24.40 14.50
CA ILE A 87 13.39 25.78 14.65
C ILE A 87 13.87 25.98 16.10
N SER A 88 15.14 26.35 16.28
CA SER A 88 15.71 26.60 17.62
C SER A 88 15.75 28.08 18.00
N ASP A 89 15.94 29.00 17.06
CA ASP A 89 16.04 30.43 17.35
C ASP A 89 14.93 31.19 16.63
N ALA A 90 14.30 32.12 17.36
CA ALA A 90 13.29 33.04 16.84
C ALA A 90 13.88 34.45 16.56
N GLY A 91 15.21 34.57 16.45
CA GLY A 91 15.94 35.83 16.40
C GLY A 91 16.01 36.57 15.04
N GLN A 92 15.51 37.81 15.04
CA GLN A 92 15.74 39.02 14.21
C GLN A 92 15.70 38.99 12.67
N THR A 93 15.97 37.88 11.99
CA THR A 93 15.84 37.80 10.52
C THR A 93 14.47 37.24 10.14
N ASN A 94 13.83 37.80 9.10
CA ASN A 94 12.50 37.38 8.63
C ASN A 94 12.39 35.89 8.21
N THR A 95 13.49 35.14 8.17
CA THR A 95 13.53 33.69 7.91
C THR A 95 14.35 32.96 8.99
N PRO A 96 13.73 32.14 9.87
CA PRO A 96 14.46 31.27 10.79
C PRO A 96 15.17 30.15 10.00
N THR A 97 16.40 29.81 10.39
CA THR A 97 17.09 28.64 9.83
C THR A 97 16.73 27.39 10.63
N PRO A 98 16.05 26.40 10.03
CA PRO A 98 15.75 25.15 10.70
C PRO A 98 17.03 24.34 10.95
N CYS A 99 17.10 23.74 12.13
CA CYS A 99 18.10 22.77 12.53
C CYS A 99 17.61 21.36 12.20
N LEU A 100 18.54 20.44 11.98
CA LEU A 100 18.27 19.03 11.75
C LEU A 100 18.71 18.22 12.96
N ALA A 101 17.81 17.41 13.52
CA ALA A 101 18.13 16.41 14.54
C ALA A 101 18.08 15.02 13.90
N VAL A 102 19.15 14.24 14.10
CA VAL A 102 19.22 12.83 13.74
C VAL A 102 19.35 12.02 15.02
N ALA A 103 18.42 11.10 15.25
CA ALA A 103 18.49 10.17 16.38
C ALA A 103 19.32 8.95 16.01
N CYS A 104 20.40 8.72 16.76
CA CYS A 104 21.28 7.57 16.64
C CYS A 104 21.45 6.94 18.03
N GLY A 105 20.93 5.73 18.20
CA GLY A 105 20.96 5.00 19.47
C GLY A 105 20.34 5.79 20.62
N SER A 106 21.14 6.14 21.63
CA SER A 106 20.73 6.94 22.79
C SER A 106 21.02 8.45 22.65
N SER A 107 21.51 8.88 21.48
CA SER A 107 22.00 10.23 21.26
C SER A 107 21.34 10.93 20.07
N LEU A 108 21.19 12.24 20.18
CA LEU A 108 20.76 13.13 19.12
C LEU A 108 21.94 13.90 18.57
N LEU A 109 22.18 13.77 17.27
CA LEU A 109 23.14 14.56 16.52
C LEU A 109 22.41 15.74 15.89
N ILE A 110 22.77 16.95 16.30
CA ILE A 110 22.15 18.19 15.81
C ILE A 110 23.06 18.84 14.78
N TYR A 111 22.50 19.18 13.63
CA TYR A 111 23.17 19.84 12.51
C TYR A 111 22.52 21.22 12.29
N ARG A 112 23.35 22.26 12.24
CA ARG A 112 22.93 23.66 12.01
C ARG A 112 23.30 24.22 10.64
N SER A 113 24.11 23.49 9.86
CA SER A 113 24.73 24.03 8.66
C SER A 113 24.64 23.06 7.49
N VAL A 114 24.62 23.63 6.28
CA VAL A 114 24.72 22.97 4.97
C VAL A 114 25.92 22.03 4.88
N HIS A 115 27.00 22.31 5.62
CA HIS A 115 28.23 21.50 5.56
C HIS A 115 28.10 20.11 6.22
N MET A 116 26.91 19.73 6.71
CA MET A 116 26.63 18.38 7.22
C MET A 116 27.62 17.89 8.29
N LYS A 117 28.09 18.82 9.12
CA LYS A 117 28.90 18.54 10.30
C LYS A 117 28.05 18.63 11.56
N PRO A 118 28.14 17.64 12.47
CA PRO A 118 27.39 17.68 13.73
C PRO A 118 27.88 18.87 14.55
N TYR A 119 26.94 19.72 14.95
CA TYR A 119 27.18 20.90 15.77
C TYR A 119 27.17 20.54 17.26
N TYR A 120 26.23 19.69 17.66
CA TYR A 120 26.04 19.30 19.05
C TYR A 120 25.58 17.85 19.14
N ARG A 121 26.04 17.13 20.17
CA ARG A 121 25.58 15.78 20.51
C ARG A 121 24.87 15.86 21.86
N TYR A 122 23.56 15.62 21.83
CA TYR A 122 22.74 15.52 23.04
C TYR A 122 22.54 14.05 23.38
N ASN A 123 22.76 13.66 24.64
CA ASN A 123 22.49 12.30 25.10
C ASN A 123 21.22 12.32 25.95
N VAL A 124 20.29 11.42 25.67
CA VAL A 124 19.08 11.27 26.48
C VAL A 124 19.48 10.79 27.87
N PRO A 125 18.88 11.32 28.96
CA PRO A 125 19.18 10.87 30.31
C PRO A 125 18.94 9.36 30.43
N GLN A 126 19.97 8.63 30.87
CA GLN A 126 19.86 7.20 31.11
C GLN A 126 19.01 6.95 32.36
N MET A 127 18.21 5.88 32.32
CA MET A 127 17.54 5.35 33.50
C MET A 127 18.54 4.61 34.39
N ASP A 128 18.26 4.53 35.68
CA ASP A 128 19.09 3.77 36.61
C ASP A 128 19.12 2.29 36.22
N ILE A 129 20.33 1.78 35.99
CA ILE A 129 20.57 0.37 35.68
C ILE A 129 20.48 -0.44 36.97
N LEU A 130 20.01 -1.69 36.86
CA LEU A 130 20.00 -2.62 37.98
C LEU A 130 21.41 -2.80 38.57
N SER A 131 21.54 -2.60 39.89
CA SER A 131 22.82 -2.72 40.59
C SER A 131 23.46 -4.10 40.42
N VAL A 132 22.64 -5.15 40.46
CA VAL A 132 23.06 -6.56 40.26
C VAL A 132 23.67 -6.76 38.87
N GLU A 133 23.08 -6.14 37.85
CA GLU A 133 23.60 -6.19 36.48
C GLU A 133 24.95 -5.47 36.38
N THR A 134 25.07 -4.28 36.97
CA THR A 134 26.32 -3.52 36.96
C THR A 134 27.46 -4.26 37.65
N GLU A 135 27.16 -4.98 38.73
CA GLU A 135 28.14 -5.76 39.48
C GLU A 135 28.69 -6.92 38.64
N ILE A 136 27.84 -7.67 37.96
CA ILE A 136 28.27 -8.80 37.11
C ILE A 136 29.07 -8.29 35.90
N TRP A 137 28.69 -7.16 35.31
CA TRP A 137 29.47 -6.53 34.24
C TRP A 137 30.83 -6.04 34.74
N ASN A 138 30.92 -5.47 35.93
CA ASN A 138 32.18 -5.04 36.54
C ASN A 138 33.08 -6.25 36.84
N GLN A 139 32.55 -7.33 37.39
CA GLN A 139 33.29 -8.57 37.63
C GLN A 139 33.83 -9.17 36.32
N HIS A 140 33.11 -9.05 35.21
CA HIS A 140 33.61 -9.46 33.90
C HIS A 140 34.70 -8.52 33.35
N ARG A 141 34.53 -7.20 33.51
CA ARG A 141 35.53 -6.18 33.15
C ARG A 141 36.85 -6.39 33.88
N GLU A 142 36.78 -6.68 35.17
CA GLU A 142 37.94 -6.99 36.02
C GLU A 142 38.56 -8.37 35.71
N GLY A 143 37.88 -9.21 34.91
CA GLY A 143 38.37 -10.52 34.50
C GLY A 143 38.17 -11.62 35.53
N HIS A 144 37.37 -11.38 36.57
CA HIS A 144 37.03 -12.38 37.58
C HIS A 144 36.05 -13.45 37.06
N ILE A 145 35.32 -13.16 35.98
CA ILE A 145 34.24 -13.99 35.44
C ILE A 145 34.43 -14.24 33.94
N THR A 146 34.27 -15.51 33.51
CA THR A 146 34.26 -15.90 32.08
C THR A 146 32.96 -15.47 31.36
N ALA A 147 33.00 -15.33 30.04
CA ALA A 147 31.84 -14.92 29.25
C ALA A 147 30.63 -15.88 29.40
N ALA A 148 30.87 -17.18 29.56
CA ALA A 148 29.81 -18.17 29.82
C ALA A 148 29.13 -17.97 31.18
N THR A 149 29.90 -17.65 32.22
CA THR A 149 29.38 -17.36 33.57
C THR A 149 28.64 -16.01 33.61
N LEU A 150 29.09 -15.01 32.84
CA LEU A 150 28.38 -13.74 32.64
C LEU A 150 27.00 -13.99 32.03
N PHE A 151 26.93 -14.81 30.97
CA PHE A 151 25.67 -15.14 30.31
C PHE A 151 24.69 -15.86 31.25
N ASN A 152 25.16 -16.84 32.02
CA ASN A 152 24.31 -17.54 32.99
C ASN A 152 23.83 -16.60 34.11
N GLY A 153 24.67 -15.69 34.58
CA GLY A 153 24.29 -14.65 35.54
C GLY A 153 23.21 -13.72 35.00
N LEU A 154 23.38 -13.22 33.77
CA LEU A 154 22.38 -12.38 33.09
C LEU A 154 21.07 -13.13 32.82
N LYS A 155 21.13 -14.43 32.51
CA LYS A 155 19.94 -15.28 32.34
C LYS A 155 19.18 -15.47 33.66
N HIS A 156 19.88 -15.55 34.79
CA HIS A 156 19.23 -15.57 36.11
C HIS A 156 18.56 -14.23 36.41
N ILE A 157 19.24 -13.10 36.13
CA ILE A 157 18.62 -11.77 36.28
C ILE A 157 17.39 -11.64 35.37
N GLN A 158 17.41 -12.20 34.16
CA GLN A 158 16.25 -12.22 33.25
C GLN A 158 15.06 -13.04 33.81
N MET A 159 15.32 -14.06 34.62
CA MET A 159 14.23 -14.80 35.28
C MET A 159 13.62 -14.00 36.42
N ASP A 160 14.44 -13.27 37.18
CA ASP A 160 14.02 -12.46 38.32
C ASP A 160 13.39 -11.13 37.89
N TYR A 161 13.90 -10.52 36.82
CA TYR A 161 13.50 -9.22 36.27
C TYR A 161 13.13 -9.34 34.80
N SER A 162 12.08 -8.62 34.36
CA SER A 162 11.67 -8.62 32.96
C SER A 162 12.79 -8.10 32.04
N MET A 163 12.90 -8.66 30.83
CA MET A 163 13.91 -8.29 29.83
C MET A 163 13.94 -6.78 29.54
N LYS A 164 12.82 -6.07 29.71
CA LYS A 164 12.69 -4.61 29.52
C LYS A 164 13.52 -3.77 30.50
N GLN A 165 13.92 -4.32 31.66
CA GLN A 165 14.64 -3.59 32.70
C GLN A 165 16.16 -3.76 32.62
N LEU A 166 16.63 -4.71 31.80
CA LEU A 166 18.04 -4.97 31.55
C LEU A 166 18.64 -3.97 30.57
N SER A 167 19.96 -3.79 30.63
CA SER A 167 20.68 -2.99 29.64
C SER A 167 20.60 -3.55 28.23
N TYR A 168 20.74 -2.67 27.24
CA TYR A 168 20.78 -3.05 25.84
C TYR A 168 21.93 -4.03 25.56
N GLN A 169 23.08 -3.84 26.20
CA GLN A 169 24.22 -4.75 26.07
C GLN A 169 23.89 -6.15 26.59
N ALA A 170 23.19 -6.25 27.73
CA ALA A 170 22.73 -7.54 28.25
C ALA A 170 21.65 -8.17 27.35
N GLN A 171 20.69 -7.39 26.87
CA GLN A 171 19.66 -7.87 25.95
C GLN A 171 20.27 -8.39 24.64
N GLN A 172 21.27 -7.68 24.08
CA GLN A 172 21.98 -8.09 22.87
C GLN A 172 22.77 -9.38 23.12
N LEU A 173 23.52 -9.47 24.22
CA LEU A 173 24.26 -10.68 24.59
C LEU A 173 23.32 -11.89 24.77
N LEU A 174 22.14 -11.69 25.37
CA LEU A 174 21.13 -12.72 25.57
C LEU A 174 20.49 -13.21 24.26
N THR A 175 20.46 -12.35 23.23
CA THR A 175 19.85 -12.67 21.92
C THR A 175 20.80 -13.43 20.99
N ILE A 176 22.11 -13.36 21.22
CA ILE A 176 23.11 -14.05 20.40
C ILE A 176 23.07 -15.56 20.67
N GLU A 177 22.82 -16.37 19.62
CA GLU A 177 22.70 -17.83 19.72
C GLU A 177 24.05 -18.55 19.77
N SER A 178 25.03 -18.12 18.96
CA SER A 178 26.36 -18.76 18.88
C SER A 178 27.25 -18.39 20.07
N GLU A 179 27.92 -19.38 20.65
CA GLU A 179 28.82 -19.20 21.78
C GLU A 179 30.07 -18.38 21.39
N GLU A 180 30.64 -18.63 20.21
CA GLU A 180 31.85 -17.93 19.74
C GLU A 180 31.60 -16.42 19.54
N THR A 181 30.47 -16.04 18.95
CA THR A 181 30.12 -14.63 18.73
C THR A 181 29.71 -13.95 20.04
N ARG A 182 29.15 -14.69 20.99
CA ARG A 182 28.84 -14.19 22.33
C ARG A 182 30.10 -13.83 23.10
N GLU A 183 31.13 -14.67 23.03
CA GLU A 183 32.43 -14.38 23.67
C GLU A 183 33.11 -13.16 23.02
N GLN A 184 33.07 -13.07 21.69
CA GLN A 184 33.61 -11.91 20.96
C GLN A 184 32.90 -10.61 21.36
N TYR A 185 31.56 -10.63 21.47
CA TYR A 185 30.80 -9.46 21.89
C TYR A 185 31.05 -9.09 23.36
N ALA A 186 31.12 -10.07 24.27
CA ALA A 186 31.45 -9.82 25.68
C ALA A 186 32.84 -9.18 25.84
N ASN A 187 33.84 -9.69 25.11
CA ASN A 187 35.18 -9.11 25.07
C ASN A 187 35.20 -7.72 24.44
N TYR A 188 34.41 -7.49 23.38
CA TYR A 188 34.27 -6.17 22.77
C TYR A 188 33.70 -5.13 23.76
N VAL A 189 32.66 -5.48 24.52
CA VAL A 189 32.06 -4.60 25.53
C VAL A 189 33.04 -4.34 26.69
N LYS A 190 33.86 -5.33 27.05
CA LYS A 190 34.93 -5.20 28.03
C LYS A 190 36.02 -4.22 27.55
N ASP A 191 36.53 -4.39 26.35
CA ASP A 191 37.64 -3.59 25.80
C ASP A 191 37.22 -2.15 25.46
N SER A 192 35.98 -1.97 25.02
CA SER A 192 35.46 -0.68 24.57
C SER A 192 34.98 0.22 25.72
N SER A 193 34.90 -0.28 26.96
CA SER A 193 34.41 0.44 28.15
C SER A 193 33.07 1.17 27.95
N VAL A 194 32.22 0.67 27.03
CA VAL A 194 30.96 1.32 26.66
C VAL A 194 30.07 1.46 27.90
N PRO A 195 29.55 2.66 28.23
CA PRO A 195 28.61 2.79 29.33
C PRO A 195 27.38 1.94 29.02
N LEU A 196 26.92 1.18 30.01
CA LEU A 196 25.67 0.43 29.91
C LEU A 196 24.55 1.42 29.61
N SER A 197 23.73 1.11 28.60
CA SER A 197 22.64 1.99 28.19
C SER A 197 21.34 1.21 28.21
N ASN A 198 20.32 1.81 28.80
CA ASN A 198 18.99 1.20 28.94
C ASN A 198 17.94 1.99 28.16
N THR A 199 18.32 3.12 27.58
CA THR A 199 17.41 3.99 26.83
C THR A 199 17.91 4.17 25.40
N LEU A 200 17.18 3.59 24.45
CA LEU A 200 17.34 3.86 23.03
C LEU A 200 16.19 4.72 22.52
N ILE A 201 16.50 5.61 21.59
CA ILE A 201 15.52 6.43 20.90
C ILE A 201 14.86 5.58 19.82
N THR A 202 13.54 5.49 19.83
CA THR A 202 12.78 4.72 18.84
C THR A 202 12.18 5.64 17.77
N CYS A 203 11.72 6.82 18.16
CA CYS A 203 11.06 7.76 17.26
C CYS A 203 11.19 9.21 17.77
N MET A 204 11.06 10.17 16.86
CA MET A 204 11.06 11.59 17.17
C MET A 204 9.93 12.32 16.46
N ALA A 205 9.50 13.42 17.05
CA ALA A 205 8.61 14.39 16.45
C ALA A 205 8.91 15.80 16.98
N THR A 206 8.38 16.83 16.32
CA THR A 206 8.43 18.22 16.78
C THR A 206 7.04 18.76 17.03
N ILE A 207 6.92 19.65 18.01
CA ILE A 207 5.70 20.41 18.27
C ILE A 207 6.05 21.90 18.37
N PRO A 208 5.31 22.79 17.70
CA PRO A 208 5.51 24.23 17.86
C PRO A 208 5.18 24.67 19.29
N ARG A 209 6.00 25.56 19.86
CA ARG A 209 5.81 25.99 21.25
C ARG A 209 4.56 26.87 21.45
N ASN A 210 4.33 27.82 20.54
CA ASN A 210 3.25 28.80 20.62
C ASN A 210 2.67 29.12 19.23
N MET A 211 1.39 29.45 19.16
CA MET A 211 0.66 29.80 17.93
C MET A 211 0.98 31.22 17.40
N SER A 212 1.37 32.14 18.28
CA SER A 212 1.43 33.58 18.00
C SER A 212 2.54 34.03 17.05
N GLN A 213 3.51 33.15 16.72
CA GLN A 213 4.61 33.47 15.81
C GLN A 213 4.64 32.43 14.67
N MET A 214 4.64 32.89 13.41
CA MET A 214 4.85 32.03 12.22
C MET A 214 6.22 31.32 12.23
N SER A 215 7.11 31.70 13.17
CA SER A 215 8.45 31.17 13.41
C SER A 215 8.62 30.84 14.90
N ALA A 216 7.61 30.24 15.52
CA ALA A 216 7.72 29.80 16.91
C ALA A 216 8.83 28.75 17.04
N VAL A 217 9.58 28.84 18.14
CA VAL A 217 10.57 27.82 18.52
C VAL A 217 9.85 26.48 18.70
N ASP A 218 10.43 25.41 18.17
CA ASP A 218 9.87 24.07 18.30
C ASP A 218 10.38 23.36 19.56
N VAL A 219 9.59 22.46 20.12
CA VAL A 219 10.01 21.54 21.18
C VAL A 219 10.21 20.16 20.56
N LEU A 220 11.31 19.49 20.93
CA LEU A 220 11.62 18.14 20.48
C LEU A 220 10.91 17.12 21.36
N ILE A 221 10.21 16.18 20.75
CA ILE A 221 9.58 15.04 21.42
C ILE A 221 10.35 13.79 21.04
N ILE A 222 10.96 13.14 22.02
CA ILE A 222 11.77 11.94 21.84
C ILE A 222 11.05 10.77 22.48
N GLY A 223 10.70 9.77 21.68
CA GLY A 223 10.22 8.48 22.17
C GLY A 223 11.40 7.56 22.44
N THR A 224 11.49 7.04 23.66
CA THR A 224 12.38 5.96 24.04
C THR A 224 11.58 4.71 24.36
N GLU A 225 12.23 3.55 24.48
CA GLU A 225 11.54 2.28 24.75
C GLU A 225 10.63 2.28 25.99
N SER A 226 10.91 3.12 27.00
CA SER A 226 10.13 3.21 28.24
C SER A 226 9.39 4.54 28.44
N SER A 227 9.90 5.63 27.86
CA SER A 227 9.48 6.98 28.23
C SER A 227 9.43 7.93 27.03
N ILE A 228 8.62 8.98 27.12
CA ILE A 228 8.69 10.13 26.21
C ILE A 228 9.34 11.30 26.93
N TYR A 229 10.31 11.91 26.27
CA TYR A 229 11.02 13.11 26.73
C TYR A 229 10.64 14.30 25.87
N PHE A 230 10.37 15.43 26.53
CA PHE A 230 10.22 16.74 25.92
C PHE A 230 11.50 17.52 26.15
N VAL A 231 12.17 17.89 25.07
CA VAL A 231 13.48 18.56 25.12
C VAL A 231 13.36 19.94 24.49
N ASP A 232 13.86 20.94 25.20
CA ASP A 232 13.95 22.31 24.70
C ASP A 232 14.94 22.39 23.54
N SER A 233 14.58 23.04 22.45
CA SER A 233 15.44 23.13 21.25
C SER A 233 16.56 24.17 21.37
N GLN A 234 16.53 25.03 22.39
CA GLN A 234 17.54 26.05 22.64
C GLN A 234 18.58 25.57 23.64
N ALA A 235 18.12 25.22 24.84
CA ALA A 235 18.99 24.82 25.93
C ALA A 235 19.35 23.33 25.89
N TYR A 236 18.64 22.52 25.08
CA TYR A 236 18.75 21.06 25.05
C TYR A 236 18.59 20.44 26.45
N THR A 237 17.68 20.99 27.25
CA THR A 237 17.33 20.48 28.57
C THR A 237 15.99 19.76 28.52
N VAL A 238 15.81 18.77 29.40
CA VAL A 238 14.52 18.07 29.53
C VAL A 238 13.53 18.99 30.21
N LEU A 239 12.47 19.35 29.50
CA LEU A 239 11.35 20.12 30.02
C LEU A 239 10.41 19.23 30.85
N HIS A 240 10.14 18.03 30.34
CA HIS A 240 9.22 17.08 30.95
C HIS A 240 9.52 15.66 30.47
N HIS A 241 9.21 14.66 31.29
CA HIS A 241 9.25 13.26 30.87
C HIS A 241 8.02 12.51 31.39
N THR A 242 7.52 11.56 30.61
CA THR A 242 6.42 10.67 31.01
C THR A 242 6.75 9.23 30.67
N THR A 243 6.57 8.34 31.63
CA THR A 243 6.69 6.89 31.43
C THR A 243 5.48 6.33 30.68
N ILE A 244 5.71 5.41 29.76
CA ILE A 244 4.66 4.75 28.98
C ILE A 244 4.74 3.25 29.23
N SER A 245 3.60 2.57 29.16
CA SER A 245 3.52 1.11 29.36
C SER A 245 4.31 0.32 28.30
N GLU A 246 4.47 0.88 27.11
CA GLU A 246 5.02 0.20 25.94
C GLU A 246 5.85 1.14 25.06
N ALA A 247 6.77 0.54 24.29
CA ALA A 247 7.68 1.25 23.42
C ALA A 247 6.93 1.98 22.29
N PRO A 248 7.09 3.31 22.14
CA PRO A 248 6.51 4.08 21.07
C PRO A 248 7.23 3.78 19.75
N VAL A 249 6.48 3.59 18.67
CA VAL A 249 7.00 3.41 17.31
C VAL A 249 6.77 4.67 16.47
N LYS A 250 5.62 5.32 16.65
CA LYS A 250 5.27 6.55 15.94
C LYS A 250 4.64 7.54 16.91
N ILE A 251 5.09 8.80 16.85
CA ILE A 251 4.57 9.91 17.63
C ILE A 251 3.97 10.95 16.68
N LEU A 252 2.74 11.36 16.96
CA LEU A 252 2.03 12.41 16.24
C LEU A 252 1.55 13.48 17.24
N PRO A 253 2.25 14.63 17.33
CA PRO A 253 1.81 15.76 18.13
C PRO A 253 0.74 16.58 17.39
N ILE A 254 -0.25 17.05 18.14
CA ILE A 254 -1.32 17.94 17.67
C ILE A 254 -1.47 19.07 18.69
N GLY A 255 -1.38 20.32 18.24
CA GLY A 255 -1.51 21.52 19.08
C GLY A 255 -0.18 22.22 19.34
N TYR A 256 -0.12 22.98 20.42
CA TYR A 256 1.03 23.81 20.81
C TYR A 256 1.49 23.47 22.22
N TYR A 257 2.80 23.47 22.47
CA TYR A 257 3.37 22.98 23.73
C TYR A 257 2.93 23.79 24.98
N ASP A 258 2.89 25.12 24.85
CA ASP A 258 2.53 26.03 25.96
C ASP A 258 1.01 26.12 26.20
N GLU A 259 0.19 25.75 25.20
CA GLU A 259 -1.28 25.77 25.27
C GLU A 259 -1.85 24.35 25.54
N GLU A 260 -2.86 23.93 24.76
CA GLU A 260 -3.36 22.55 24.77
C GLU A 260 -2.67 21.76 23.66
N TYR A 261 -2.13 20.59 24.02
CA TYR A 261 -1.64 19.62 23.05
C TYR A 261 -2.11 18.21 23.37
N ARG A 262 -2.13 17.41 22.30
CA ARG A 262 -2.38 15.98 22.33
C ARG A 262 -1.31 15.27 21.53
N ILE A 263 -0.73 14.24 22.12
CA ILE A 263 0.27 13.41 21.47
C ILE A 263 -0.33 12.04 21.33
N ILE A 264 -0.42 11.59 20.08
CA ILE A 264 -0.90 10.25 19.75
C ILE A 264 0.33 9.40 19.50
N ILE A 265 0.37 8.27 20.18
CA ILE A 265 1.53 7.40 20.26
C ILE A 265 1.06 6.03 19.82
N CYS A 266 1.58 5.53 18.70
CA CYS A 266 1.39 4.14 18.30
C CYS A 266 2.51 3.32 18.92
N THR A 267 2.16 2.29 19.69
CA THR A 267 3.12 1.43 20.38
C THR A 267 3.46 0.19 19.56
N ARG A 268 4.49 -0.53 19.98
CA ARG A 268 4.94 -1.77 19.33
C ARG A 268 3.90 -2.89 19.36
N GLU A 269 3.07 -2.96 20.41
CA GLU A 269 1.98 -3.95 20.52
C GLU A 269 0.71 -3.51 19.76
N HIS A 270 0.82 -2.46 18.95
CA HIS A 270 -0.27 -1.89 18.15
C HIS A 270 -1.39 -1.21 18.94
N ASP A 271 -1.14 -0.88 20.20
CA ASP A 271 -2.02 -0.02 20.96
C ASP A 271 -1.75 1.45 20.65
N VAL A 272 -2.80 2.26 20.77
CA VAL A 272 -2.71 3.71 20.54
C VAL A 272 -2.90 4.40 21.87
N CYS A 273 -1.83 4.98 22.40
CA CYS A 273 -1.85 5.77 23.61
C CYS A 273 -1.99 7.26 23.24
N VAL A 274 -2.83 7.99 23.97
CA VAL A 274 -2.97 9.45 23.84
C VAL A 274 -2.56 10.12 25.13
N LEU A 275 -1.60 11.02 25.01
CA LEU A 275 -1.17 11.91 26.09
C LEU A 275 -1.74 13.30 25.84
N ARG A 276 -2.55 13.79 26.77
CA ARG A 276 -3.16 15.12 26.71
C ARG A 276 -2.67 15.96 27.87
N LYS A 277 -2.21 17.18 27.57
CA LYS A 277 -1.94 18.22 28.58
C LYS A 277 -3.10 19.20 28.57
N ASN A 278 -3.73 19.41 29.72
CA ASN A 278 -4.75 20.44 29.89
C ASN A 278 -4.10 21.77 30.31
N ASN A 279 -4.80 22.90 30.14
CA ASN A 279 -4.33 24.24 30.56
C ASN A 279 -3.99 24.34 32.05
N LYS A 280 -4.45 23.39 32.88
CA LYS A 280 -4.10 23.29 34.31
C LYS A 280 -2.74 22.62 34.58
N GLY A 281 -2.05 22.15 33.54
CA GLY A 281 -0.78 21.43 33.65
C GLY A 281 -0.93 19.93 33.97
N GLU A 282 -2.15 19.44 34.16
CA GLU A 282 -2.41 18.01 34.40
C GLU A 282 -2.26 17.20 33.11
N PHE A 283 -1.52 16.10 33.20
CA PHE A 283 -1.35 15.12 32.14
C PHE A 283 -2.38 14.00 32.30
N VAL A 284 -3.14 13.77 31.23
CA VAL A 284 -4.09 12.64 31.16
C VAL A 284 -3.62 11.70 30.07
N GLN A 285 -3.39 10.45 30.46
CA GLN A 285 -3.06 9.36 29.56
C GLN A 285 -4.27 8.43 29.41
N TYR A 286 -4.66 8.13 28.18
CA TYR A 286 -5.70 7.15 27.88
C TYR A 286 -5.43 6.45 26.55
N SER A 287 -5.91 5.21 26.41
CA SER A 287 -5.72 4.43 25.18
C SER A 287 -6.95 4.49 24.27
N ILE A 288 -6.73 4.58 22.96
CA ILE A 288 -7.75 4.44 21.93
C ILE A 288 -7.72 2.99 21.43
N TYR A 289 -8.85 2.30 21.57
CA TYR A 289 -8.96 0.91 21.12
C TYR A 289 -9.34 0.83 19.64
N VAL A 290 -8.35 0.60 18.77
CA VAL A 290 -8.54 0.55 17.30
C VAL A 290 -9.13 -0.79 16.83
N ARG A 291 -9.03 -1.87 17.62
CA ARG A 291 -9.45 -3.27 17.29
C ARG A 291 -8.71 -3.91 16.11
N GLU A 292 -7.68 -3.26 15.61
CA GLU A 292 -6.84 -3.72 14.52
C GLU A 292 -5.37 -3.38 14.84
N TYR A 293 -4.44 -3.68 13.95
CA TYR A 293 -3.00 -3.47 14.15
C TYR A 293 -2.53 -2.20 13.41
N PRO A 294 -2.70 -0.98 13.98
CA PRO A 294 -2.17 0.23 13.40
C PRO A 294 -0.63 0.23 13.43
N PHE A 295 -0.02 0.79 12.38
CA PHE A 295 1.43 0.98 12.31
C PHE A 295 1.83 2.43 12.05
N ASP A 296 0.98 3.24 11.40
CA ASP A 296 1.20 4.67 11.21
C ASP A 296 -0.10 5.45 11.46
N VAL A 297 0.05 6.72 11.82
CA VAL A 297 -1.04 7.64 12.13
C VAL A 297 -0.72 9.04 11.61
N ILE A 298 -1.72 9.67 11.03
CA ILE A 298 -1.67 11.08 10.60
C ILE A 298 -2.90 11.83 11.09
N CYS A 299 -2.77 13.15 11.22
CA CYS A 299 -3.90 14.05 11.47
C CYS A 299 -4.24 14.79 10.18
N CYS A 300 -5.48 14.67 9.72
CA CYS A 300 -5.98 15.40 8.56
C CYS A 300 -7.37 15.96 8.89
N ALA A 301 -7.59 17.26 8.69
CA ALA A 301 -8.88 17.92 8.89
C ALA A 301 -9.57 17.60 10.24
N ASN A 302 -8.81 17.62 11.35
CA ASN A 302 -9.28 17.23 12.70
C ASN A 302 -9.79 15.77 12.80
N GLN A 303 -9.28 14.89 11.96
CA GLN A 303 -9.49 13.46 12.03
C GLN A 303 -8.14 12.75 12.12
N LEU A 304 -8.09 11.73 12.96
CA LEU A 304 -6.97 10.82 13.06
C LEU A 304 -7.19 9.70 12.07
N VAL A 305 -6.21 9.46 11.21
CA VAL A 305 -6.29 8.44 10.18
C VAL A 305 -5.21 7.40 10.46
N PHE A 306 -5.64 6.18 10.76
CA PHE A 306 -4.76 5.06 11.09
C PHE A 306 -4.64 4.12 9.90
N ALA A 307 -3.41 3.83 9.49
CA ALA A 307 -3.11 2.74 8.56
C ALA A 307 -2.90 1.45 9.34
N THR A 308 -3.58 0.39 8.91
CA THR A 308 -3.54 -0.92 9.57
C THR A 308 -2.91 -1.99 8.68
N ARG A 309 -2.29 -2.99 9.30
CA ARG A 309 -1.75 -4.17 8.59
C ARG A 309 -2.85 -5.05 7.95
N LYS A 310 -4.11 -4.88 8.34
CA LYS A 310 -5.27 -5.57 7.74
C LYS A 310 -5.81 -4.90 6.47
N ARG A 311 -4.98 -4.10 5.78
CA ARG A 311 -5.32 -3.40 4.52
C ARG A 311 -6.51 -2.46 4.70
N ARG A 312 -6.59 -1.79 5.85
CA ARG A 312 -7.67 -0.85 6.16
C ARG A 312 -7.11 0.49 6.61
N LEU A 313 -7.75 1.55 6.15
CA LEU A 313 -7.55 2.91 6.64
C LEU A 313 -8.75 3.28 7.50
N ILE A 314 -8.52 3.59 8.78
CA ILE A 314 -9.59 3.84 9.76
C ILE A 314 -9.52 5.29 10.23
N TYR A 315 -10.66 5.96 10.18
CA TYR A 315 -10.82 7.36 10.56
C TYR A 315 -11.40 7.43 11.95
N PHE A 316 -10.75 8.18 12.82
CA PHE A 316 -11.16 8.48 14.17
C PHE A 316 -11.28 9.99 14.34
N SER A 317 -12.21 10.44 15.18
CA SER A 317 -12.16 11.81 15.70
C SER A 317 -10.95 11.98 16.62
N VAL A 318 -10.47 13.21 16.81
CA VAL A 318 -9.44 13.54 17.82
C VAL A 318 -9.89 13.22 19.26
N LYS A 319 -11.17 12.91 19.47
CA LYS A 319 -11.74 12.45 20.75
C LYS A 319 -11.71 10.92 20.92
N GLY A 320 -11.19 10.17 19.94
CA GLY A 320 -11.09 8.71 20.00
C GLY A 320 -12.35 7.95 19.57
N LYS A 321 -13.37 8.60 18.99
CA LYS A 321 -14.51 7.89 18.37
C LYS A 321 -14.22 7.51 16.93
N ARG A 322 -14.38 6.23 16.59
CA ARG A 322 -14.32 5.71 15.21
C ARG A 322 -15.43 6.32 14.36
N GLN A 323 -15.07 6.84 13.19
CA GLN A 323 -15.98 7.47 12.24
C GLN A 323 -16.20 6.57 11.03
N ASN A 324 -15.17 6.38 10.21
CA ASN A 324 -15.25 5.66 8.94
C ASN A 324 -14.08 4.67 8.77
N SER A 325 -14.17 3.81 7.77
CA SER A 325 -13.04 2.97 7.37
C SER A 325 -13.12 2.60 5.88
N VAL A 326 -11.97 2.53 5.23
CA VAL A 326 -11.81 2.13 3.83
C VAL A 326 -10.99 0.84 3.79
N GLN A 327 -11.49 -0.18 3.08
CA GLN A 327 -10.78 -1.45 2.86
C GLN A 327 -10.07 -1.41 1.51
N PHE A 328 -8.86 -1.95 1.46
CA PHE A 328 -8.05 -2.08 0.27
C PHE A 328 -7.81 -3.56 -0.08
N ASP A 329 -7.62 -3.83 -1.37
CA ASP A 329 -7.32 -5.17 -1.88
C ASP A 329 -5.87 -5.59 -1.56
N ALA A 330 -4.95 -4.61 -1.60
CA ALA A 330 -3.52 -4.79 -1.35
C ALA A 330 -3.07 -4.08 -0.05
N GLU A 331 -1.86 -4.40 0.41
CA GLU A 331 -1.29 -3.89 1.65
C GLU A 331 -0.91 -2.42 1.54
N ILE A 332 -1.20 -1.67 2.60
CA ILE A 332 -0.80 -0.28 2.74
C ILE A 332 0.67 -0.29 3.16
N THR A 333 1.53 0.30 2.34
CA THR A 333 2.96 0.42 2.66
C THR A 333 3.21 1.65 3.51
N ASP A 334 2.60 2.78 3.15
CA ASP A 334 2.81 4.06 3.82
C ASP A 334 1.61 5.01 3.68
N ILE A 335 1.46 5.97 4.60
CA ILE A 335 0.46 7.04 4.56
C ILE A 335 1.05 8.41 4.87
N GLU A 336 0.77 9.44 4.09
CA GLU A 336 1.27 10.79 4.35
C GLU A 336 0.16 11.84 4.33
N GLN A 337 0.28 12.86 5.17
CA GLN A 337 -0.64 13.99 5.16
C GLN A 337 -0.47 14.80 3.87
N PHE A 338 -1.56 14.99 3.13
CA PHE A 338 -1.61 15.91 2.00
C PHE A 338 -2.18 17.24 2.48
N TYR A 339 -1.35 18.27 2.54
CA TYR A 339 -1.77 19.63 2.82
C TYR A 339 -1.17 20.59 1.80
N TYR A 340 -1.99 21.09 0.89
CA TYR A 340 -1.56 22.02 -0.15
C TYR A 340 -2.03 23.45 0.20
N GLU A 341 -1.11 24.23 0.74
CA GLU A 341 -1.33 25.58 1.29
C GLU A 341 -2.00 26.56 0.30
N PRO A 342 -1.60 26.67 -0.98
CA PRO A 342 -2.14 27.69 -1.90
C PRO A 342 -3.66 27.57 -2.15
N LYS A 343 -4.22 26.36 -2.06
CA LYS A 343 -5.66 26.12 -2.21
C LYS A 343 -6.33 25.58 -0.94
N GLN A 344 -5.57 25.49 0.15
CA GLN A 344 -6.03 24.92 1.43
C GLN A 344 -6.63 23.51 1.26
N TYR A 345 -6.08 22.72 0.34
CA TYR A 345 -6.54 21.35 0.13
C TYR A 345 -5.95 20.44 1.18
N GLN A 346 -6.79 19.59 1.76
CA GLN A 346 -6.42 18.62 2.79
C GLN A 346 -6.83 17.22 2.35
N GLY A 347 -6.00 16.23 2.64
CA GLY A 347 -6.27 14.84 2.34
C GLY A 347 -5.21 13.90 2.89
N VAL A 348 -5.31 12.66 2.50
CA VAL A 348 -4.41 11.57 2.88
C VAL A 348 -3.87 10.91 1.62
N LEU A 349 -2.55 10.87 1.48
CA LEU A 349 -1.90 10.05 0.48
C LEU A 349 -1.69 8.66 1.06
N VAL A 350 -2.06 7.63 0.31
CA VAL A 350 -1.94 6.23 0.71
C VAL A 350 -1.14 5.50 -0.35
N ALA A 351 0.01 4.94 0.02
CA ALA A 351 0.82 4.08 -0.84
C ALA A 351 0.36 2.62 -0.69
N ILE A 352 0.03 2.00 -1.83
CA ILE A 352 -0.57 0.67 -1.92
C ILE A 352 0.08 -0.07 -3.09
N GLY A 353 0.94 -1.03 -2.79
CA GLY A 353 1.66 -1.77 -3.84
C GLY A 353 2.44 -0.82 -4.75
N ASN A 354 2.04 -0.68 -6.01
CA ASN A 354 2.64 0.20 -7.02
C ASN A 354 1.83 1.49 -7.28
N GLU A 355 0.81 1.79 -6.47
CA GLU A 355 -0.02 2.97 -6.61
C GLU A 355 0.08 3.89 -5.39
N VAL A 356 0.00 5.20 -5.62
CA VAL A 356 -0.23 6.20 -4.56
C VAL A 356 -1.58 6.84 -4.81
N ARG A 357 -2.52 6.69 -3.86
CA ARG A 357 -3.88 7.20 -3.97
C ARG A 357 -4.08 8.41 -3.06
N LEU A 358 -4.69 9.46 -3.59
CA LEU A 358 -5.08 10.63 -2.79
C LEU A 358 -6.53 10.48 -2.33
N TYR A 359 -6.73 10.40 -1.02
CA TYR A 359 -8.03 10.37 -0.38
C TYR A 359 -8.38 11.74 0.20
N VAL A 360 -9.59 12.21 -0.08
CA VAL A 360 -10.17 13.37 0.61
C VAL A 360 -11.43 12.89 1.32
N ASP A 361 -11.45 13.05 2.64
CA ASP A 361 -12.33 12.29 3.53
C ASP A 361 -12.16 10.79 3.26
N GLN A 362 -13.17 10.15 2.67
CA GLN A 362 -13.23 8.72 2.33
C GLN A 362 -13.15 8.44 0.83
N PHE A 363 -13.10 9.48 -0.01
CA PHE A 363 -13.19 9.34 -1.45
C PHE A 363 -11.81 9.36 -2.09
N CYS A 364 -11.52 8.38 -2.93
CA CYS A 364 -10.32 8.38 -3.75
C CYS A 364 -10.49 9.44 -4.85
N VAL A 365 -9.73 10.53 -4.73
CA VAL A 365 -9.76 11.69 -5.63
C VAL A 365 -8.79 11.55 -6.79
N ASP A 366 -7.68 10.86 -6.58
CA ASP A 366 -6.66 10.67 -7.61
C ASP A 366 -5.84 9.40 -7.37
N THR A 367 -5.20 8.88 -8.42
CA THR A 367 -4.36 7.69 -8.35
C THR A 367 -3.14 7.86 -9.23
N ILE A 368 -1.97 7.75 -8.61
CA ILE A 368 -0.67 7.82 -9.25
C ILE A 368 -0.14 6.40 -9.37
N ARG A 369 0.10 5.94 -10.60
CA ARG A 369 0.74 4.64 -10.84
C ARG A 369 2.24 4.79 -11.00
N MET A 370 2.98 3.83 -10.44
CA MET A 370 4.43 3.68 -10.54
C MET A 370 4.77 2.33 -11.17
N ASP A 371 5.94 2.25 -11.80
CA ASP A 371 6.40 1.03 -12.48
C ASP A 371 6.83 -0.05 -11.48
N LEU A 372 7.36 0.37 -10.32
CA LEU A 372 7.81 -0.48 -9.23
C LEU A 372 6.98 -0.22 -7.96
N PRO A 373 6.90 -1.20 -7.04
CA PRO A 373 6.21 -1.01 -5.76
C PRO A 373 6.80 0.13 -4.95
N VAL A 374 5.94 0.92 -4.32
CA VAL A 374 6.29 2.08 -3.50
C VAL A 374 6.65 1.64 -2.08
N GLU A 375 7.79 2.10 -1.59
CA GLU A 375 8.29 1.79 -0.25
C GLU A 375 7.83 2.84 0.76
N TRP A 376 8.07 4.12 0.48
CA TRP A 376 7.61 5.24 1.30
C TRP A 376 7.29 6.46 0.44
N ILE A 377 6.51 7.37 1.02
CA ILE A 377 6.14 8.64 0.39
C ILE A 377 6.36 9.81 1.36
N LYS A 378 6.81 10.94 0.83
CA LYS A 378 6.95 12.19 1.58
C LYS A 378 6.36 13.35 0.79
N PHE A 379 5.45 14.09 1.41
CA PHE A 379 4.82 15.25 0.79
C PHE A 379 5.17 16.53 1.54
N GLY A 380 5.54 17.58 0.80
CA GLY A 380 5.87 18.87 1.40
C GLY A 380 6.50 19.84 0.41
N LYS A 381 7.14 20.87 0.95
CA LYS A 381 7.87 21.87 0.15
C LYS A 381 9.24 21.30 -0.26
N MET A 382 9.58 21.43 -1.54
CA MET A 382 10.90 21.05 -2.05
C MET A 382 11.30 22.00 -3.17
N GLY A 383 12.52 22.51 -3.09
CA GLY A 383 12.96 23.67 -3.85
C GLY A 383 12.09 24.89 -3.49
N ARG A 384 11.53 25.52 -4.51
CA ARG A 384 10.57 26.64 -4.39
C ARG A 384 9.11 26.23 -4.62
N GLU A 385 8.84 24.93 -4.76
CA GLU A 385 7.49 24.42 -5.00
C GLU A 385 6.86 23.93 -3.69
N GLU A 386 5.59 24.28 -3.50
CA GLU A 386 4.83 24.08 -2.28
C GLU A 386 4.24 22.66 -2.14
N GLY A 387 3.98 22.00 -3.26
CA GLY A 387 3.26 20.73 -3.30
C GLY A 387 4.07 19.64 -3.98
N VAL A 388 5.14 19.18 -3.36
CA VAL A 388 6.02 18.17 -3.93
C VAL A 388 5.84 16.83 -3.22
N LEU A 389 5.60 15.79 -4.00
CA LEU A 389 5.53 14.40 -3.56
C LEU A 389 6.81 13.68 -3.99
N VAL A 390 7.61 13.28 -3.00
CA VAL A 390 8.76 12.39 -3.17
C VAL A 390 8.29 10.97 -2.92
N ILE A 391 8.61 10.06 -3.84
CA ILE A 391 8.21 8.65 -3.82
C ILE A 391 9.48 7.81 -3.94
N SER A 392 9.70 6.91 -2.99
CA SER A 392 10.72 5.87 -3.12
C SER A 392 10.09 4.57 -3.60
N THR A 393 10.78 3.88 -4.52
CA THR A 393 10.37 2.57 -5.03
C THR A 393 11.32 1.48 -4.55
N LYS A 394 10.81 0.25 -4.40
CA LYS A 394 11.63 -0.93 -4.11
C LYS A 394 12.77 -1.04 -5.12
N GLY A 395 14.00 -1.18 -4.62
CA GLY A 395 15.24 -1.11 -5.42
C GLY A 395 15.92 0.26 -5.38
N GLY A 396 15.48 1.16 -4.50
CA GLY A 396 16.14 2.43 -4.18
C GLY A 396 16.00 3.53 -5.23
N GLY A 397 14.99 3.46 -6.09
CA GLY A 397 14.67 4.50 -7.07
C GLY A 397 13.88 5.65 -6.45
N LEU A 398 14.18 6.90 -6.86
CA LEU A 398 13.52 8.11 -6.37
C LEU A 398 12.73 8.82 -7.47
N CYS A 399 11.45 9.11 -7.21
CA CYS A 399 10.59 9.92 -8.07
C CYS A 399 10.11 11.18 -7.37
N VAL A 400 10.13 12.30 -8.09
CA VAL A 400 9.55 13.57 -7.63
C VAL A 400 8.38 13.95 -8.53
N LYS A 401 7.20 14.13 -7.94
CA LYS A 401 6.00 14.64 -8.61
C LYS A 401 5.56 15.94 -7.97
N ILE A 402 5.16 16.92 -8.79
CA ILE A 402 4.69 18.23 -8.34
C ILE A 402 3.19 18.29 -8.55
N PHE A 403 2.45 18.68 -7.52
CA PHE A 403 1.03 18.99 -7.60
C PHE A 403 0.85 20.31 -8.34
N ARG A 404 0.12 20.29 -9.46
CA ARG A 404 0.01 21.46 -10.34
C ARG A 404 -0.83 22.55 -9.69
N ARG A 405 -0.40 23.81 -9.82
CA ARG A 405 -1.16 24.98 -9.33
C ARG A 405 -2.56 25.08 -9.94
N VAL A 406 -2.71 24.64 -11.19
CA VAL A 406 -3.99 24.58 -11.91
C VAL A 406 -4.82 23.34 -11.56
N ALA A 407 -4.27 22.35 -10.86
CA ALA A 407 -5.01 21.14 -10.50
C ALA A 407 -6.14 21.48 -9.52
N GLU A 408 -7.33 20.96 -9.79
CA GLU A 408 -8.49 21.11 -8.93
C GLU A 408 -8.86 19.78 -8.31
N ILE A 409 -9.15 19.82 -7.01
CA ILE A 409 -9.81 18.72 -6.32
C ILE A 409 -11.31 18.92 -6.49
N PRO A 410 -12.04 17.94 -7.06
CA PRO A 410 -13.48 18.05 -7.27
C PRO A 410 -14.18 18.28 -5.93
N LYS A 411 -14.95 19.35 -5.86
CA LYS A 411 -15.80 19.66 -4.70
C LYS A 411 -17.04 18.77 -4.74
N LYS A 412 -17.59 18.44 -3.56
CA LYS A 412 -18.87 17.73 -3.45
C LYS A 412 -19.96 18.56 -4.14
N SER A 413 -20.59 18.00 -5.17
CA SER A 413 -21.66 18.68 -5.90
C SER A 413 -22.92 18.80 -5.06
N LYS A 414 -23.78 19.78 -5.37
CA LYS A 414 -25.09 19.91 -4.72
C LYS A 414 -25.91 18.62 -4.88
N THR A 415 -25.86 18.01 -6.07
CA THR A 415 -26.53 16.74 -6.37
C THR A 415 -26.04 15.60 -5.48
N PHE A 416 -24.73 15.52 -5.20
CA PHE A 416 -24.17 14.52 -4.29
C PHE A 416 -24.68 14.71 -2.86
N VAL A 417 -24.75 15.96 -2.39
CA VAL A 417 -25.27 16.29 -1.05
C VAL A 417 -26.77 15.97 -0.95
N GLU A 418 -27.55 16.38 -1.95
CA GLU A 418 -28.99 16.08 -2.03
C GLU A 418 -29.26 14.56 -2.06
N GLN A 419 -28.48 13.80 -2.85
CA GLN A 419 -28.58 12.35 -2.89
C GLN A 419 -28.24 11.71 -1.54
N SER A 420 -27.17 12.18 -0.88
CA SER A 420 -26.76 11.67 0.44
C SER A 420 -27.84 11.94 1.51
N LEU A 421 -28.51 13.09 1.44
CA LEU A 421 -29.64 13.42 2.34
C LEU A 421 -30.83 12.50 2.08
N ARG A 422 -31.20 12.29 0.81
CA ARG A 422 -32.28 11.37 0.41
C ARG A 422 -32.02 9.93 0.89
N GLU A 423 -30.78 9.46 0.78
CA GLU A 423 -30.38 8.13 1.25
C GLU A 423 -30.42 8.02 2.77
N ARG A 424 -30.06 9.08 3.50
CA ARG A 424 -30.12 9.13 4.97
C ARG A 424 -31.56 9.17 5.50
N GLU A 425 -32.48 9.83 4.80
CA GLU A 425 -33.90 9.93 5.20
C GLU A 425 -34.64 8.60 4.99
N ASN A 426 -34.32 7.85 3.93
CA ASN A 426 -35.07 6.65 3.54
C ASN A 426 -34.19 5.39 3.36
N PRO A 427 -33.34 5.00 4.34
CA PRO A 427 -32.40 3.89 4.16
C PRO A 427 -33.10 2.53 4.02
N GLN A 428 -34.18 2.30 4.78
CA GLN A 428 -34.88 1.02 4.79
C GLN A 428 -35.60 0.74 3.45
N LEU A 429 -36.29 1.75 2.90
CA LEU A 429 -37.00 1.62 1.63
C LEU A 429 -36.04 1.34 0.48
N LEU A 430 -34.92 2.09 0.40
CA LEU A 430 -33.90 1.88 -0.63
C LEU A 430 -33.30 0.48 -0.55
N HIS A 431 -33.02 -0.01 0.66
CA HIS A 431 -32.53 -1.37 0.86
C HIS A 431 -33.54 -2.43 0.40
N GLN A 432 -34.83 -2.26 0.72
CA GLN A 432 -35.88 -3.19 0.29
C GLN A 432 -36.05 -3.22 -1.24
N ILE A 433 -36.03 -2.05 -1.89
CA ILE A 433 -36.09 -1.96 -3.36
C ILE A 433 -34.89 -2.67 -3.98
N TYR A 434 -33.68 -2.42 -3.45
CA TYR A 434 -32.47 -3.09 -3.92
C TYR A 434 -32.55 -4.61 -3.77
N GLN A 435 -33.00 -5.12 -2.62
CA GLN A 435 -33.15 -6.57 -2.40
C GLN A 435 -34.20 -7.19 -3.34
N ARG A 436 -35.33 -6.51 -3.55
CA ARG A 436 -36.37 -6.94 -4.49
C ARG A 436 -35.81 -7.00 -5.92
N ASP A 437 -35.16 -5.94 -6.38
CA ASP A 437 -34.65 -5.86 -7.75
C ASP A 437 -33.51 -6.85 -7.98
N TRP A 438 -32.65 -7.05 -6.98
CA TRP A 438 -31.63 -8.09 -6.99
C TRP A 438 -32.22 -9.51 -7.07
N PHE A 439 -33.30 -9.76 -6.33
CA PHE A 439 -34.04 -11.02 -6.43
C PHE A 439 -34.67 -11.20 -7.81
N MET A 440 -35.26 -10.14 -8.38
CA MET A 440 -35.84 -10.20 -9.73
C MET A 440 -34.78 -10.48 -10.79
N ILE A 441 -33.59 -9.89 -10.69
CA ILE A 441 -32.47 -10.22 -11.58
C ILE A 441 -32.13 -11.71 -11.47
N LYS A 442 -31.96 -12.24 -10.25
CA LYS A 442 -31.70 -13.67 -10.05
C LYS A 442 -32.79 -14.56 -10.64
N TYR A 443 -34.06 -14.19 -10.43
CA TYR A 443 -35.20 -14.91 -10.98
C TYR A 443 -35.18 -14.90 -12.52
N HIS A 444 -34.97 -13.73 -13.13
CA HIS A 444 -34.89 -13.60 -14.58
C HIS A 444 -33.70 -14.39 -15.14
N THR A 445 -32.53 -14.33 -14.52
CA THR A 445 -31.36 -15.13 -14.90
C THR A 445 -31.64 -16.63 -14.78
N ALA A 446 -32.27 -17.08 -13.70
CA ALA A 446 -32.61 -18.49 -13.52
C ALA A 446 -33.69 -18.95 -14.51
N LYS A 447 -34.70 -18.11 -14.78
CA LYS A 447 -35.75 -18.38 -15.75
C LYS A 447 -35.18 -18.48 -17.17
N THR A 448 -34.37 -17.52 -17.60
CA THR A 448 -33.73 -17.57 -18.92
C THR A 448 -32.79 -18.76 -19.02
N PHE A 449 -32.04 -19.07 -17.96
CA PHE A 449 -31.19 -20.27 -17.91
C PHE A 449 -32.00 -21.58 -18.02
N ALA A 450 -33.13 -21.69 -17.33
CA ALA A 450 -34.02 -22.85 -17.43
C ALA A 450 -34.71 -22.94 -18.80
N GLU A 451 -35.05 -21.81 -19.42
CA GLU A 451 -35.56 -21.76 -20.80
C GLU A 451 -34.50 -22.25 -21.80
N LEU A 452 -33.23 -21.88 -21.61
CA LEU A 452 -32.09 -22.42 -22.37
C LEU A 452 -31.93 -23.94 -22.16
N GLU A 453 -31.99 -24.42 -20.91
CA GLU A 453 -31.91 -25.87 -20.60
C GLU A 453 -33.10 -26.67 -21.15
N SER A 454 -34.27 -26.04 -21.28
CA SER A 454 -35.47 -26.66 -21.86
C SER A 454 -35.38 -26.88 -23.37
N GLY A 455 -34.34 -26.35 -24.03
CA GLY A 455 -34.07 -26.55 -25.46
C GLY A 455 -34.94 -25.70 -26.39
N LYS A 456 -35.62 -24.67 -25.87
CA LYS A 456 -36.39 -23.70 -26.67
C LYS A 456 -35.50 -22.74 -27.48
N THR A 457 -34.22 -22.68 -27.15
CA THR A 457 -33.21 -21.85 -27.80
C THR A 457 -32.08 -22.76 -28.27
N GLU A 458 -31.47 -22.50 -29.44
CA GLU A 458 -30.48 -23.36 -30.11
C GLU A 458 -29.14 -23.55 -29.35
N LEU A 459 -29.05 -23.10 -28.09
CA LEU A 459 -27.90 -23.23 -27.21
C LEU A 459 -28.26 -24.18 -26.06
N LEU A 460 -27.66 -25.37 -26.04
CA LEU A 460 -27.86 -26.35 -24.97
C LEU A 460 -26.69 -26.34 -23.99
N PRO A 461 -26.92 -26.09 -22.69
CA PRO A 461 -26.14 -26.67 -21.61
C PRO A 461 -26.92 -27.88 -21.08
N THR A 462 -26.49 -29.08 -21.44
CA THR A 462 -27.10 -30.31 -20.90
C THR A 462 -26.68 -30.48 -19.44
N ARG A 463 -27.62 -30.91 -18.59
CA ARG A 463 -27.44 -31.13 -17.13
C ARG A 463 -26.32 -32.11 -16.78
N ASP A 464 -25.92 -32.96 -17.74
CA ASP A 464 -24.70 -33.78 -17.72
C ASP A 464 -23.69 -33.23 -18.74
N SER A 465 -23.20 -32.00 -18.51
CA SER A 465 -22.17 -31.41 -19.36
C SER A 465 -20.88 -32.21 -19.15
N GLU A 466 -20.71 -33.25 -19.96
CA GLU A 466 -19.37 -33.75 -20.21
C GLU A 466 -18.51 -32.56 -20.62
N PRO A 467 -17.31 -32.39 -20.06
CA PRO A 467 -16.49 -31.21 -20.30
C PRO A 467 -15.81 -31.33 -21.66
N ILE A 468 -16.63 -31.41 -22.71
CA ILE A 468 -16.24 -31.51 -24.10
C ILE A 468 -16.43 -30.13 -24.70
N GLN A 469 -15.34 -29.57 -25.21
CA GLN A 469 -15.36 -28.35 -25.99
C GLN A 469 -15.14 -28.72 -27.45
N CYS A 470 -16.01 -28.20 -28.32
CA CYS A 470 -15.96 -28.41 -29.76
C CYS A 470 -15.74 -27.06 -30.45
N VAL A 471 -14.83 -27.05 -31.41
CA VAL A 471 -14.57 -25.92 -32.32
C VAL A 471 -14.66 -26.46 -33.73
N PHE A 472 -15.29 -25.75 -34.65
CA PHE A 472 -15.38 -26.18 -36.04
C PHE A 472 -14.83 -25.10 -36.97
N ASP A 473 -14.17 -25.54 -38.03
CA ASP A 473 -13.63 -24.71 -39.11
C ASP A 473 -14.22 -25.23 -40.43
N VAL A 474 -14.70 -24.32 -41.28
CA VAL A 474 -15.16 -24.65 -42.64
C VAL A 474 -14.12 -24.13 -43.62
N LEU A 475 -13.54 -25.04 -44.41
CA LEU A 475 -12.45 -24.74 -45.34
C LEU A 475 -12.92 -24.98 -46.77
N GLY A 476 -12.55 -24.09 -47.69
CA GLY A 476 -12.90 -24.21 -49.11
C GLY A 476 -13.79 -23.06 -49.58
N PHE A 477 -13.71 -22.77 -50.88
CA PHE A 477 -14.46 -21.69 -51.54
C PHE A 477 -15.54 -22.21 -52.50
N GLY A 478 -15.69 -23.55 -52.60
CA GLY A 478 -16.67 -24.21 -53.46
C GLY A 478 -16.06 -24.87 -54.71
N PRO A 479 -16.78 -25.81 -55.34
CA PRO A 479 -18.00 -26.47 -54.86
C PRO A 479 -17.76 -27.55 -53.81
N ARG A 480 -16.50 -27.79 -53.42
CA ARG A 480 -16.12 -28.72 -52.35
C ARG A 480 -15.64 -27.94 -51.13
N PHE A 481 -16.25 -28.23 -49.99
CA PHE A 481 -15.90 -27.69 -48.69
C PHE A 481 -15.44 -28.82 -47.78
N LYS A 482 -14.48 -28.56 -46.92
CA LYS A 482 -14.01 -29.47 -45.88
C LYS A 482 -14.36 -28.89 -44.52
N ILE A 483 -15.22 -29.58 -43.78
CA ILE A 483 -15.57 -29.20 -42.41
C ILE A 483 -14.63 -29.96 -41.47
N SER A 484 -13.88 -29.23 -40.66
CA SER A 484 -12.99 -29.75 -39.63
C SER A 484 -13.55 -29.45 -38.25
N VAL A 485 -13.94 -30.47 -37.49
CA VAL A 485 -14.41 -30.37 -36.12
C VAL A 485 -13.31 -30.82 -35.16
N LYS A 486 -12.81 -29.90 -34.34
CA LYS A 486 -11.84 -30.13 -33.28
C LYS A 486 -12.57 -30.32 -31.95
N VAL A 487 -12.26 -31.42 -31.26
CA VAL A 487 -12.87 -31.81 -30.00
C VAL A 487 -11.79 -31.96 -28.93
N ILE A 488 -11.98 -31.35 -27.76
CA ILE A 488 -11.11 -31.50 -26.58
C ILE A 488 -11.97 -31.83 -25.35
N THR A 489 -11.39 -32.56 -24.42
CA THR A 489 -12.04 -32.89 -23.14
C THR A 489 -11.16 -32.42 -21.99
N ALA A 490 -11.74 -31.80 -20.97
CA ALA A 490 -10.99 -31.38 -19.79
C ALA A 490 -10.70 -32.56 -18.83
N THR A 491 -11.62 -33.53 -18.77
CA THR A 491 -11.51 -34.71 -17.90
C THR A 491 -11.66 -36.01 -18.69
N LYS A 492 -11.33 -37.14 -18.06
CA LYS A 492 -11.59 -38.47 -18.60
C LYS A 492 -13.10 -38.68 -18.75
N LEU A 493 -13.52 -39.05 -19.95
CA LEU A 493 -14.91 -39.34 -20.28
C LEU A 493 -15.28 -40.80 -20.00
N ASP A 494 -16.58 -41.06 -19.82
CA ASP A 494 -17.13 -42.41 -19.70
C ASP A 494 -16.90 -43.23 -20.98
N GLN A 495 -16.85 -44.56 -20.82
CA GLN A 495 -16.63 -45.55 -21.89
C GLN A 495 -17.76 -45.63 -22.94
N ARG A 496 -18.77 -44.76 -22.86
CA ARG A 496 -19.89 -44.74 -23.80
C ARG A 496 -19.45 -44.22 -25.17
N GLN A 497 -20.00 -44.80 -26.23
CA GLN A 497 -19.71 -44.38 -27.60
C GLN A 497 -20.44 -43.07 -27.94
N ARG A 498 -19.71 -42.17 -28.61
CA ARG A 498 -20.20 -40.86 -29.05
C ARG A 498 -20.14 -40.76 -30.56
N TRP A 499 -21.08 -40.03 -31.15
CA TRP A 499 -21.18 -39.85 -32.60
C TRP A 499 -21.27 -38.37 -32.93
N LEU A 500 -20.51 -37.98 -33.95
CA LEU A 500 -20.59 -36.66 -34.56
C LEU A 500 -21.47 -36.76 -35.81
N CYS A 501 -22.63 -36.11 -35.77
CA CYS A 501 -23.64 -36.15 -36.81
C CYS A 501 -23.77 -34.78 -37.47
N PHE A 502 -23.94 -34.79 -38.78
CA PHE A 502 -24.20 -33.57 -39.56
C PHE A 502 -25.63 -33.60 -40.11
N VAL A 503 -26.42 -32.56 -39.79
CA VAL A 503 -27.80 -32.37 -40.26
C VAL A 503 -27.83 -31.22 -41.26
N TYR A 504 -28.32 -31.50 -42.45
CA TYR A 504 -28.28 -30.60 -43.61
C TYR A 504 -29.38 -30.98 -44.60
N ASN A 505 -29.67 -30.10 -45.56
CA ASN A 505 -30.61 -30.36 -46.64
C ASN A 505 -29.96 -31.20 -47.76
N HIS A 506 -30.51 -32.38 -48.03
CA HIS A 506 -30.00 -33.31 -49.03
C HIS A 506 -30.21 -32.88 -50.48
N LEU A 507 -31.03 -31.85 -50.74
CA LEU A 507 -31.26 -31.33 -52.09
C LEU A 507 -30.12 -30.42 -52.57
N GLU A 508 -29.40 -29.77 -51.64
CA GLU A 508 -28.40 -28.75 -51.96
C GLU A 508 -26.97 -29.20 -51.64
N TYR A 509 -26.77 -30.08 -50.65
CA TYR A 509 -25.44 -30.60 -50.30
C TYR A 509 -25.40 -32.13 -50.32
N SER A 510 -24.22 -32.69 -50.61
CA SER A 510 -23.91 -34.11 -50.48
C SER A 510 -22.66 -34.30 -49.61
N MET A 511 -22.66 -35.36 -48.79
CA MET A 511 -21.54 -35.72 -47.92
C MET A 511 -21.36 -37.23 -47.93
N GLU A 512 -20.10 -37.66 -47.97
CA GLU A 512 -19.71 -39.07 -47.86
C GLU A 512 -19.91 -39.59 -46.42
N ASN A 513 -19.40 -38.85 -45.43
CA ASN A 513 -19.43 -39.23 -44.01
C ASN A 513 -20.39 -38.34 -43.20
N ARG A 514 -21.67 -38.72 -43.15
CA ARG A 514 -22.70 -37.98 -42.40
C ARG A 514 -22.63 -38.18 -40.89
N VAL A 515 -22.09 -39.33 -40.47
CA VAL A 515 -21.98 -39.74 -39.07
C VAL A 515 -20.57 -40.28 -38.87
N ILE A 516 -19.81 -39.67 -37.95
CA ILE A 516 -18.44 -40.05 -37.64
C ILE A 516 -18.40 -40.62 -36.21
N PRO A 517 -17.94 -41.86 -35.99
CA PRO A 517 -17.73 -42.38 -34.65
C PRO A 517 -16.59 -41.64 -33.97
N VAL A 518 -16.85 -41.07 -32.79
CA VAL A 518 -15.82 -40.40 -32.00
C VAL A 518 -15.12 -41.46 -31.13
N PRO A 519 -13.81 -41.73 -31.35
CA PRO A 519 -13.05 -42.66 -30.53
C PRO A 519 -12.93 -42.14 -29.10
N MET A 520 -12.42 -42.99 -28.20
CA MET A 520 -12.18 -42.60 -26.82
C MET A 520 -11.19 -41.42 -26.76
N LEU A 521 -11.68 -40.27 -26.31
CA LEU A 521 -10.91 -39.03 -26.23
C LEU A 521 -10.01 -39.06 -24.99
N THR A 522 -8.73 -38.75 -25.16
CA THR A 522 -7.79 -38.53 -24.05
C THR A 522 -7.91 -37.10 -23.54
N PRO A 523 -7.86 -36.87 -22.22
CA PRO A 523 -7.98 -35.52 -21.65
C PRO A 523 -6.87 -34.59 -22.14
N ASN A 524 -7.21 -33.32 -22.32
CA ASN A 524 -6.34 -32.21 -22.73
C ASN A 524 -5.63 -32.38 -24.08
N ARG A 525 -6.16 -33.21 -24.99
CA ARG A 525 -5.67 -33.33 -26.37
C ARG A 525 -6.77 -33.02 -27.38
N TRP A 526 -6.43 -32.25 -28.41
CA TRP A 526 -7.33 -31.98 -29.53
C TRP A 526 -7.40 -33.18 -30.48
N PHE A 527 -8.62 -33.60 -30.79
CA PHE A 527 -8.93 -34.59 -31.84
C PHE A 527 -9.66 -33.88 -32.96
N THR A 528 -9.17 -34.03 -34.19
CA THR A 528 -9.75 -33.40 -35.37
C THR A 528 -10.47 -34.44 -36.22
N PHE A 529 -11.74 -34.19 -36.50
CA PHE A 529 -12.56 -34.97 -37.42
C PHE A 529 -12.87 -34.13 -38.64
N SER A 530 -12.70 -34.68 -39.84
CA SER A 530 -13.00 -33.97 -41.08
C SER A 530 -14.04 -34.67 -41.91
N ALA A 531 -14.97 -33.90 -42.47
CA ALA A 531 -15.96 -34.35 -43.45
C ALA A 531 -15.92 -33.45 -44.68
N ASP A 532 -15.96 -34.06 -45.87
CA ASP A 532 -16.00 -33.34 -47.12
C ASP A 532 -17.46 -33.19 -47.59
N VAL A 533 -17.84 -31.96 -47.93
CA VAL A 533 -19.17 -31.54 -48.35
C VAL A 533 -19.10 -31.02 -49.78
N VAL A 534 -19.97 -31.52 -50.64
CA VAL A 534 -20.09 -31.08 -52.02
C VAL A 534 -21.41 -30.32 -52.19
N CYS A 535 -21.33 -29.09 -52.68
CA CYS A 535 -22.50 -28.32 -53.10
C CYS A 535 -22.98 -28.86 -54.46
N LEU A 536 -24.25 -29.30 -54.54
CA LEU A 536 -24.81 -29.92 -55.74
C LEU A 536 -25.23 -28.88 -56.79
N ASN A 537 -25.74 -27.72 -56.34
CA ASN A 537 -26.19 -26.64 -57.22
C ASN A 537 -25.43 -25.32 -56.93
N PRO A 538 -24.13 -25.23 -57.26
CA PRO A 538 -23.34 -24.02 -56.98
C PRO A 538 -23.88 -22.76 -57.69
N GLU A 539 -24.60 -22.94 -58.81
CA GLU A 539 -25.20 -21.85 -59.61
C GLU A 539 -26.29 -21.08 -58.86
N LYS A 540 -26.96 -21.69 -57.87
CA LYS A 540 -28.07 -21.06 -57.14
C LYS A 540 -27.62 -20.08 -56.04
N GLN A 541 -26.34 -20.08 -55.67
CA GLN A 541 -25.77 -19.24 -54.60
C GLN A 541 -26.57 -19.24 -53.27
N LEU A 542 -27.20 -20.37 -52.92
CA LEU A 542 -28.00 -20.47 -51.69
C LEU A 542 -27.12 -20.72 -50.46
N GLN A 543 -27.38 -19.98 -49.38
CA GLN A 543 -26.78 -20.19 -48.06
C GLN A 543 -27.79 -20.89 -47.14
N GLU A 544 -27.73 -22.21 -47.06
CA GLU A 544 -28.56 -22.94 -46.10
C GLU A 544 -27.81 -23.24 -44.79
N LYS A 545 -28.60 -23.40 -43.73
CA LYS A 545 -28.07 -23.73 -42.39
C LYS A 545 -27.72 -25.21 -42.32
N MET A 546 -26.51 -25.47 -41.85
CA MET A 546 -26.04 -26.80 -41.49
C MET A 546 -25.89 -26.89 -39.97
N LYS A 547 -26.27 -28.02 -39.38
CA LYS A 547 -26.14 -28.28 -37.94
C LYS A 547 -25.14 -29.40 -37.70
N ILE A 548 -24.22 -29.19 -36.77
CA ILE A 548 -23.31 -30.22 -36.25
C ILE A 548 -23.82 -30.62 -34.87
N VAL A 549 -23.96 -31.92 -34.65
CA VAL A 549 -24.55 -32.48 -33.45
C VAL A 549 -23.62 -33.56 -32.90
N LEU A 550 -23.18 -33.41 -31.66
CA LEU A 550 -22.46 -34.45 -30.92
C LEU A 550 -23.42 -35.12 -29.95
N SER A 551 -23.67 -36.42 -30.11
CA SER A 551 -24.60 -37.18 -29.27
C SER A 551 -24.00 -38.48 -28.73
N ARG A 552 -24.63 -39.02 -27.69
CA ARG A 552 -24.37 -40.36 -27.15
C ARG A 552 -25.37 -41.34 -27.77
N VAL A 553 -25.01 -42.63 -27.84
CA VAL A 553 -25.92 -43.67 -28.36
C VAL A 553 -27.21 -43.78 -27.54
N ASP A 554 -27.11 -43.67 -26.22
CA ASP A 554 -28.23 -43.95 -25.31
C ASP A 554 -29.11 -42.72 -25.01
N TRP A 555 -28.84 -41.57 -25.64
CA TRP A 555 -29.48 -40.31 -25.24
C TRP A 555 -30.01 -39.48 -26.40
N ILE A 556 -31.25 -39.01 -26.25
CA ILE A 556 -31.99 -38.22 -27.25
C ILE A 556 -31.48 -36.77 -27.31
N ARG A 557 -30.93 -36.23 -26.21
CA ARG A 557 -30.42 -34.86 -26.16
C ARG A 557 -28.93 -34.82 -26.55
N PRO A 558 -28.53 -33.92 -27.47
CA PRO A 558 -27.13 -33.81 -27.84
C PRO A 558 -26.29 -33.19 -26.72
N ILE A 559 -25.03 -33.58 -26.65
CA ILE A 559 -24.03 -33.01 -25.73
C ILE A 559 -23.63 -31.61 -26.20
N TRP A 560 -23.43 -31.46 -27.50
CA TRP A 560 -23.07 -30.21 -28.14
C TRP A 560 -23.79 -30.10 -29.48
N MET A 561 -24.28 -28.91 -29.78
CA MET A 561 -24.93 -28.60 -31.05
C MET A 561 -24.52 -27.20 -31.47
N THR A 562 -24.19 -27.04 -32.75
CA THR A 562 -24.02 -25.72 -33.35
C THR A 562 -24.72 -25.69 -34.70
N SER A 563 -25.28 -24.53 -35.05
CA SER A 563 -25.81 -24.25 -36.38
C SER A 563 -25.00 -23.15 -37.02
N PHE A 564 -24.58 -23.34 -38.26
CA PHE A 564 -23.87 -22.32 -39.03
C PHE A 564 -24.44 -22.27 -40.45
N GLN A 565 -24.27 -21.13 -41.12
CA GLN A 565 -24.62 -20.98 -42.53
C GLN A 565 -23.44 -21.38 -43.40
N MET A 566 -23.68 -22.21 -44.41
CA MET A 566 -22.63 -22.59 -45.35
C MET A 566 -22.17 -21.36 -46.15
N PRO A 567 -20.85 -21.21 -46.40
CA PRO A 567 -20.33 -20.18 -47.29
C PRO A 567 -20.92 -20.30 -48.70
N ILE A 568 -21.00 -19.19 -49.43
CA ILE A 568 -21.43 -19.20 -50.83
C ILE A 568 -20.42 -20.01 -51.63
N SER A 569 -20.91 -20.95 -52.44
CA SER A 569 -20.07 -21.71 -53.36
C SER A 569 -19.76 -20.87 -54.59
N GLU A 570 -18.48 -20.75 -54.92
CA GLU A 570 -18.06 -20.34 -56.26
C GLU A 570 -18.39 -21.48 -57.24
N ALA A 571 -18.82 -21.14 -58.47
CA ALA A 571 -19.03 -22.11 -59.53
C ALA A 571 -17.67 -22.66 -59.99
N ASN A 572 -17.64 -23.90 -60.52
CA ASN A 572 -16.43 -24.46 -61.10
C ASN A 572 -15.90 -23.51 -62.19
N MET A 573 -14.82 -22.79 -61.90
CA MET A 573 -13.95 -22.28 -62.96
C MET A 573 -13.22 -23.49 -63.51
N ILE A 574 -13.64 -23.95 -64.70
CA ILE A 574 -12.85 -24.87 -65.52
C ILE A 574 -11.54 -24.18 -65.90
#